data_AF-A0A497BW53-F1
#
_entry.id   AF-A0A497BW53-F1
#
_cell.length_a   1.000
_cell.length_b   1.000
_cell.length_c   1.000
_cell.angle_alpha   90.00
_cell.angle_beta   90.00
_cell.angle_gamma   90.00
#
_symmetry.space_group_name_H-M   'P 1'
#
loop_
_entity.id
_entity.type
_entity.pdbx_description
1 polymer ?
#
loop_
_entity_poly.entity_id
_entity_poly.type
_entity_poly.pdbx_seq_one_letter_code
_entity_poly.pdbx_strand_id
1 'polypeptide(L)' 'MGKLKAASVIGAILMAIMIALYLFWYLPYQYERSKNYKLGYESHVKGTVCEMVKPEHLKNPEMCN' A
#
# COMPACT_ATOMS: atom_id res chain seq x y z
N MET A 1 -28.29 4.78 33.91
CA MET A 1 -26.83 4.63 33.71
C MET A 1 -26.41 3.32 33.01
N GLY A 2 -27.10 2.18 33.15
CA GLY A 2 -26.69 0.90 32.52
C GLY A 2 -26.76 0.85 30.98
N LYS A 3 -27.78 1.46 30.37
CA LYS A 3 -27.98 1.43 28.91
C LYS A 3 -26.90 2.20 28.12
N LEU A 4 -26.35 3.27 28.71
CA LEU A 4 -25.25 4.04 28.09
C LEU A 4 -23.95 3.23 28.02
N LYS A 5 -23.64 2.45 29.07
CA LYS A 5 -22.44 1.61 29.12
C LYS A 5 -22.52 0.45 28.12
N ALA A 6 -23.71 -0.13 27.93
CA ALA A 6 -23.92 -1.17 26.93
C ALA A 6 -23.72 -0.64 25.50
N ALA A 7 -24.25 0.55 25.20
CA ALA A 7 -24.10 1.19 23.90
C ALA A 7 -22.64 1.55 23.57
N SER A 8 -21.87 2.04 24.54
CA SER A 8 -20.44 2.34 24.34
C SER A 8 -19.60 1.10 24.09
N VAL A 9 -19.92 -0.02 24.75
CA VAL A 9 -19.22 -1.30 24.55
C VAL A 9 -19.53 -1.86 23.16
N ILE A 10 -20.79 -1.84 22.73
CA ILE A 10 -21.18 -2.29 21.38
C ILE A 10 -20.50 -1.42 20.31
N GLY A 11 -20.46 -0.09 20.51
CA GLY A 11 -19.76 0.83 19.60
C GLY A 11 -18.26 0.54 19.47
N ALA A 12 -17.59 0.26 20.58
CA ALA A 12 -16.17 -0.10 20.59
C ALA A 12 -15.90 -1.42 19.85
N ILE A 13 -16.77 -2.42 20.02
CA ILE A 13 -16.66 -3.72 19.32
C ILE A 13 -16.82 -3.52 17.81
N LEU A 14 -17.83 -2.77 17.37
CA LEU A 14 -18.04 -2.48 15.96
C LEU A 14 -16.85 -1.74 15.33
N MET A 15 -16.27 -0.78 16.05
CA MET A 15 -15.08 -0.06 15.60
C MET A 15 -13.87 -0.99 15.46
N ALA A 16 -13.65 -1.88 16.44
CA ALA A 16 -12.57 -2.86 16.38
C ALA A 16 -12.73 -3.82 15.19
N ILE A 17 -13.96 -4.27 14.90
CA ILE A 17 -14.26 -5.11 13.73
C ILE A 17 -13.94 -4.36 12.43
N MET A 18 -14.34 -3.10 12.31
CA MET A 18 -14.06 -2.28 11.11
C MET A 18 -12.55 -2.11 10.88
N ILE A 19 -11.78 -1.86 11.94
CA ILE A 19 -10.32 -1.75 11.88
C ILE A 19 -9.71 -3.10 11.47
N ALA A 20 -10.17 -4.20 12.06
CA ALA A 20 -9.69 -5.54 11.72
C ALA A 20 -9.94 -5.88 10.24
N LEU A 21 -11.13 -5.57 9.72
CA LEU A 21 -11.45 -5.75 8.30
C LEU A 21 -10.56 -4.88 7.41
N TYR A 22 -10.37 -3.61 7.74
CA TYR A 22 -9.48 -2.75 6.97
C TYR A 22 -8.05 -3.29 6.92
N LEU A 23 -7.49 -3.68 8.07
CA LEU A 23 -6.14 -4.21 8.15
C LEU A 23 -6.00 -5.56 7.42
N PHE A 24 -6.99 -6.44 7.53
CA PHE A 24 -6.93 -7.76 6.93
C PHE A 24 -7.03 -7.73 5.40
N TRP A 25 -7.78 -6.80 4.82
CA TRP A 25 -7.96 -6.76 3.37
C TRP A 25 -7.00 -5.79 2.67
N TYR A 26 -6.72 -4.62 3.28
CA TYR A 26 -5.94 -3.56 2.62
C TYR A 26 -4.43 -3.80 2.69
N LEU A 27 -3.90 -4.24 3.84
CA LEU A 27 -2.46 -4.45 4.01
C LEU A 27 -1.91 -5.58 3.12
N PRO A 28 -2.53 -6.78 3.05
CA PRO A 28 -2.03 -7.84 2.18
C PRO A 28 -2.10 -7.44 0.71
N TYR A 29 -3.18 -6.77 0.30
CA TYR A 29 -3.33 -6.27 -1.07
C TYR A 29 -2.19 -5.31 -1.46
N GLN A 30 -1.89 -4.33 -0.60
CA GLN A 30 -0.79 -3.39 -0.86
C GLN A 30 0.59 -4.07 -0.83
N TYR A 31 0.78 -5.04 0.07
CA TYR A 31 2.01 -5.80 0.17
C TYR A 31 2.25 -6.65 -1.08
N GLU A 32 1.26 -7.40 -1.54
CA GLU A 32 1.33 -8.19 -2.76
C GLU A 32 1.52 -7.32 -4.00
N ARG A 33 0.80 -6.21 -4.10
CA ARG A 33 0.97 -5.24 -5.21
C ARG A 33 2.39 -4.69 -5.25
N SER A 34 2.94 -4.28 -4.10
CA SER A 34 4.30 -3.76 -4.00
C SER A 34 5.33 -4.83 -4.39
N LYS A 35 5.15 -6.07 -3.92
CA LYS A 35 6.00 -7.20 -4.32
C LYS A 35 5.92 -7.51 -5.80
N ASN A 36 4.72 -7.59 -6.37
CA ASN A 36 4.54 -7.87 -7.79
C ASN A 36 5.13 -6.77 -8.66
N TYR A 37 4.98 -5.50 -8.25
CA TYR A 37 5.63 -4.39 -8.92
C TYR A 37 7.16 -4.53 -8.89
N LYS A 38 7.75 -4.76 -7.71
CA LYS A 38 9.21 -4.91 -7.56
C LYS A 38 9.79 -6.10 -8.32
N LEU A 39 9.12 -7.25 -8.27
CA LEU A 39 9.63 -8.49 -8.85
C LEU A 39 9.39 -8.61 -10.35
N GLY A 40 8.24 -8.12 -10.84
CA GLY A 40 7.81 -8.34 -12.22
C GLY A 40 7.92 -7.12 -13.13
N TYR A 41 7.76 -5.90 -12.59
CA TYR A 41 7.57 -4.71 -13.41
C TYR A 41 8.67 -3.66 -13.23
N GLU A 42 9.35 -3.63 -12.08
CA GLU A 42 10.32 -2.59 -11.76
C GLU A 42 11.49 -2.56 -12.75
N SER A 43 12.03 -3.73 -13.13
CA SER A 43 13.11 -3.82 -14.12
C SER A 43 12.66 -3.36 -15.50
N HIS A 44 11.45 -3.74 -15.92
CA HIS A 44 10.90 -3.37 -17.22
C HIS A 44 10.60 -1.87 -17.31
N VAL A 45 9.95 -1.31 -16.28
CA VAL A 45 9.70 0.14 -16.18
C VAL A 45 11.01 0.92 -16.17
N LYS A 46 12.03 0.45 -15.43
CA LYS A 46 13.35 1.09 -15.44
C LYS A 46 13.95 1.10 -16.84
N GLY A 47 14.03 -0.05 -17.51
CA GLY A 47 14.55 -0.15 -18.88
C GLY A 47 13.84 0.80 -19.84
N THR A 48 12.50 0.76 -19.86
CA THR A 48 11.70 1.64 -20.72
C THR A 48 11.91 3.13 -20.42
N VAL A 49 12.00 3.52 -19.14
CA VAL A 49 12.25 4.92 -18.75
C VAL A 49 13.66 5.36 -19.17
N CYS A 50 14.66 4.51 -18.97
CA CYS A 50 16.03 4.79 -19.37
C CYS A 50 16.22 4.84 -20.90
N GLU A 51 15.36 4.16 -21.67
CA GLU A 51 15.32 4.22 -23.13
C GLU A 51 14.58 5.46 -23.67
N MET A 52 13.53 5.91 -22.97
CA MET A 52 12.67 7.03 -23.45
C MET A 52 13.14 8.40 -22.97
N VAL A 53 13.82 8.48 -21.83
CA VAL A 53 14.21 9.75 -21.20
C VAL A 53 15.71 9.75 -20.97
N LYS A 54 16.38 10.84 -21.37
CA LYS A 54 17.81 11.00 -21.09
C LYS A 54 18.05 10.96 -19.58
N PRO A 55 19.07 10.24 -19.08
CA PRO A 55 19.31 10.06 -17.65
C PRO A 55 19.44 11.39 -16.87
N GLU A 56 19.96 12.44 -17.50
CA GLU A 56 20.10 13.80 -16.97
C GLU A 56 18.77 14.49 -16.57
N HIS A 57 17.63 13.97 -17.06
CA HIS A 57 16.30 14.47 -16.71
C HIS A 57 15.58 13.61 -15.66
N LEU A 58 16.20 12.52 -15.22
CA LEU A 58 15.66 11.65 -14.19
C LEU A 58 16.05 12.16 -12.81
N LYS A 59 15.13 12.00 -11.85
CA LYS A 59 15.38 12.35 -10.44
C LYS A 59 16.53 11.53 -9.83
N ASN A 60 16.80 10.33 -10.36
CA ASN A 60 17.93 9.49 -9.98
C ASN A 60 18.59 8.91 -11.24
N PRO A 61 19.55 9.62 -11.86
CA PRO A 61 20.17 9.19 -13.11
C PRO A 61 20.93 7.86 -13.00
N GLU A 62 21.46 7.57 -11.80
CA GLU A 62 22.26 6.36 -11.52
C GLU A 62 21.45 5.06 -11.65
N MET A 63 20.11 5.15 -11.68
CA MET A 63 19.25 3.98 -11.92
C MET A 63 19.29 3.46 -13.37
N CYS A 64 19.91 4.21 -14.29
CA CYS A 64 20.03 3.93 -15.72
C CYS A 64 21.48 3.66 -16.18
N ASN A 65 22.44 3.62 -15.26
CA ASN A 65 23.85 3.37 -15.54
C ASN A 65 24.22 1.88 -15.39
#